data_AF-A0A965SWJ6-F1
#
_entry.id   AF-A0A965SWJ6-F1
#
_cell.length_a   1.000
_cell.length_b   1.000
_cell.length_c   1.000
_cell.angle_alpha   90.00
_cell.angle_beta   90.00
_cell.angle_gamma   90.00
#
_symmetry.space_group_name_H-M   'P 1'
#
loop_
_entity.id
_entity.type
_entity.pdbx_description
1 polymer ?
#
loop_
_entity_poly.entity_id
_entity_poly.type
_entity_poly.pdbx_seq_one_letter_code
_entity_poly.pdbx_strand_id
1 'polypeptide(L)'
;MAYRFYYRIGMPPRTPTAYQALDLNEAITTHLPLVKRIAYQIASRLPPNVEIDDLVQEGLTGLLDALKRYEPQPNLNFEVYARTRIRGAIYDACRRNDILPRNQRDDLVRLEKTTRSLEQTLGRHPLKSK
;
A
#
# COMPACT_ATOMS: atom_id res chain seq x y z
N MET A 1 -33.28 -10.98 18.19
CA MET A 1 -34.02 -9.98 17.39
C MET A 1 -33.07 -8.97 16.73
N ALA A 2 -32.05 -9.42 15.99
CA ALA A 2 -31.09 -8.52 15.30
C ALA A 2 -30.76 -8.94 13.85
N TYR A 3 -31.24 -10.11 13.41
CA TYR A 3 -30.93 -10.65 12.08
C TYR A 3 -31.86 -10.16 10.96
N ARG A 4 -33.03 -9.61 11.29
CA ARG A 4 -34.08 -9.26 10.30
C ARG A 4 -33.95 -7.85 9.73
N PHE A 5 -33.06 -7.01 10.28
CA PHE A 5 -32.84 -5.64 9.80
C PHE A 5 -31.75 -5.54 8.72
N TYR A 6 -30.83 -6.52 8.65
CA TYR A 6 -29.66 -6.48 7.76
C TYR A 6 -29.97 -6.72 6.26
N TYR A 7 -31.12 -7.27 5.89
CA TYR A 7 -31.44 -7.61 4.49
C TYR A 7 -32.07 -6.48 3.65
N ARG A 8 -32.34 -5.30 4.24
CA ARG A 8 -33.02 -4.19 3.52
C ARG A 8 -32.05 -3.21 2.82
N ILE A 9 -30.74 -3.33 3.07
CA ILE A 9 -29.70 -2.39 2.58
C ILE A 9 -28.65 -3.06 1.68
N GLY A 10 -28.80 -4.34 1.34
CA GLY A 10 -27.93 -5.02 0.36
C GLY A 10 -26.46 -5.14 0.76
N MET A 11 -26.11 -4.98 2.05
CA MET A 11 -24.73 -5.12 2.50
C MET A 11 -24.50 -6.58 2.98
N PRO A 12 -23.67 -7.39 2.29
CA PRO A 12 -23.35 -8.72 2.75
C PRO A 12 -22.61 -8.66 4.10
N PRO A 13 -22.71 -9.70 4.95
CA PRO A 13 -21.89 -9.80 6.15
C PRO A 13 -20.42 -9.65 5.77
N ARG A 14 -19.66 -8.87 6.54
CA ARG A 14 -18.20 -8.72 6.38
C ARG A 14 -17.58 -10.12 6.43
N THR A 15 -17.35 -10.71 5.26
CA THR A 15 -16.70 -12.00 5.13
C THR A 15 -15.23 -11.82 5.52
N PRO A 16 -14.64 -12.81 6.21
CA PRO A 16 -13.20 -12.84 6.38
C PRO A 16 -12.52 -12.70 5.01
N THR A 17 -11.60 -11.73 4.94
CA THR A 17 -10.86 -11.26 3.77
C THR A 17 -10.45 -12.42 2.86
N ALA A 18 -10.57 -12.30 1.54
CA ALA A 18 -10.26 -13.37 0.58
C ALA A 18 -8.85 -13.98 0.74
N TYR A 19 -7.90 -13.24 1.33
CA TYR A 19 -6.55 -13.70 1.66
C TYR A 19 -6.42 -14.52 2.94
N GLN A 20 -7.45 -14.62 3.79
CA GLN A 20 -7.41 -15.48 4.98
C GLN A 20 -7.51 -16.98 4.62
N ALA A 21 -7.96 -17.30 3.41
CA ALA A 21 -8.01 -18.67 2.88
C ALA A 21 -6.77 -19.04 2.03
N LEU A 22 -5.98 -18.06 1.61
CA LEU A 22 -4.70 -18.27 0.92
C LEU A 22 -3.61 -18.51 1.97
N ASP A 23 -2.64 -19.38 1.68
CA ASP A 23 -1.43 -19.46 2.50
C ASP A 23 -0.76 -18.08 2.49
N LEU A 24 -0.73 -17.44 3.66
CA LEU A 24 -0.14 -16.12 3.84
C LEU A 24 1.30 -16.08 3.31
N ASN A 25 2.04 -17.19 3.43
CA ASN A 25 3.41 -17.30 2.94
C ASN A 25 3.47 -17.26 1.41
N GLU A 26 2.53 -17.93 0.73
CA GLU A 26 2.43 -17.91 -0.73
C GLU A 26 2.06 -16.51 -1.24
N ALA A 27 1.10 -15.85 -0.58
CA ALA A 27 0.71 -14.48 -0.91
C ALA A 27 1.87 -13.48 -0.70
N ILE A 28 2.62 -13.61 0.39
CA ILE A 28 3.82 -12.79 0.64
C ILE A 28 4.86 -13.03 -0.46
N THR A 29 5.15 -14.29 -0.77
CA THR A 29 6.17 -14.65 -1.77
C THR A 29 5.83 -14.10 -3.15
N THR A 30 4.55 -14.20 -3.54
CA THR A 30 4.02 -13.67 -4.80
C THR A 30 4.22 -12.15 -4.92
N HIS A 31 4.07 -11.42 -3.82
CA HIS A 31 4.13 -9.96 -3.82
C HIS A 31 5.47 -9.37 -3.34
N LEU A 32 6.41 -10.21 -2.91
CA LEU A 32 7.76 -9.78 -2.51
C LEU A 32 8.48 -8.95 -3.59
N PRO A 33 8.41 -9.28 -4.91
CA PRO A 33 9.02 -8.46 -5.96
C PRO A 33 8.44 -7.03 -6.02
N LEU A 34 7.15 -6.86 -5.72
CA LEU A 34 6.49 -5.54 -5.67
C LEU A 34 7.07 -4.71 -4.52
N VAL A 35 7.22 -5.31 -3.34
CA VAL A 35 7.82 -4.65 -2.17
C VAL A 35 9.24 -4.20 -2.48
N LYS A 36 10.08 -5.11 -2.98
CA LYS A 36 11.47 -4.79 -3.36
C LYS A 36 11.52 -3.64 -4.35
N ARG A 37 10.73 -3.70 -5.43
CA ARG A 37 10.69 -2.63 -6.45
C ARG A 37 10.33 -1.27 -5.83
N ILE A 38 9.36 -1.21 -4.92
CA ILE A 38 8.97 0.04 -4.25
C ILE A 38 10.10 0.53 -3.33
N ALA A 39 10.71 -0.36 -2.55
CA ALA A 39 11.83 -0.04 -1.67
C ALA A 39 13.02 0.55 -2.46
N TYR A 40 13.44 -0.10 -3.55
CA TYR A 40 14.51 0.42 -4.43
C TYR A 40 14.17 1.81 -5.01
N GLN A 41 12.92 2.04 -5.43
CA GLN A 41 12.49 3.34 -5.95
C GLN A 41 12.49 4.46 -4.92
N ILE A 42 12.26 4.13 -3.64
CA ILE A 42 12.32 5.08 -2.54
C ILE A 42 13.79 5.31 -2.15
N ALA A 43 14.56 4.24 -1.99
CA ALA A 43 15.99 4.28 -1.64
C ALA A 43 16.79 5.17 -2.60
N SER A 44 16.49 5.13 -3.90
CA SER A 44 17.18 5.93 -4.92
C SER A 44 17.04 7.46 -4.72
N ARG A 45 16.19 7.89 -3.78
CA ARG A 45 15.97 9.31 -3.44
C ARG A 45 16.49 9.66 -2.05
N LEU A 46 16.96 8.68 -1.29
CA LEU A 46 17.42 8.85 0.08
C LEU A 46 18.95 8.95 0.14
N PRO A 47 19.49 9.48 1.26
CA PRO A 47 20.92 9.42 1.53
C PRO A 47 21.50 7.99 1.44
N PRO A 48 22.80 7.83 1.10
CA PRO A 48 23.42 6.52 0.90
C PRO A 48 23.54 5.68 2.20
N ASN A 49 23.36 6.30 3.37
CA ASN A 49 23.37 5.61 4.66
C ASN A 49 22.03 4.93 5.01
N VAL A 50 21.07 4.91 4.08
CA VAL A 50 19.80 4.21 4.26
C VAL A 50 19.90 2.81 3.66
N GLU A 51 19.75 1.81 4.51
CA GLU A 51 19.77 0.41 4.11
C GLU A 51 18.49 0.04 3.36
N ILE A 52 18.63 -0.53 2.17
CA ILE A 52 17.50 -0.94 1.33
C ILE A 52 16.72 -2.06 2.01
N ASP A 53 17.41 -2.96 2.70
CA ASP A 53 16.80 -4.10 3.38
C ASP A 53 15.86 -3.65 4.52
N ASP A 54 16.16 -2.53 5.18
CA ASP A 54 15.26 -1.95 6.19
C ASP A 54 13.98 -1.42 5.53
N LEU A 55 14.09 -0.76 4.37
CA LEU A 55 12.92 -0.31 3.61
C LEU A 55 12.09 -1.50 3.09
N VAL A 56 12.75 -2.60 2.71
CA VAL A 56 12.06 -3.85 2.31
C VAL A 56 11.29 -4.43 3.50
N GLN A 57 11.87 -4.46 4.70
CA GLN A 57 11.20 -4.96 5.90
C GLN A 57 9.97 -4.11 6.28
N GLU A 58 10.09 -2.79 6.24
CA GLU A 58 8.97 -1.89 6.50
C GLU A 58 7.89 -2.02 5.41
N GLY A 59 8.30 -2.17 4.16
CA GLY A 59 7.40 -2.45 3.05
C GLY A 59 6.65 -3.78 3.19
N LEU A 60 7.30 -4.83 3.70
CA LEU A 60 6.67 -6.11 4.00
C LEU A 60 5.59 -5.99 5.08
N THR A 61 5.83 -5.17 6.10
CA THR A 61 4.82 -4.87 7.12
C THR A 61 3.59 -4.21 6.49
N GLY A 62 3.80 -3.27 5.57
CA GLY A 62 2.71 -2.65 4.79
C GLY A 62 1.95 -3.65 3.90
N LEU A 63 2.66 -4.61 3.28
CA LEU A 63 2.04 -5.68 2.49
C LEU A 63 1.19 -6.61 3.36
N LEU A 64 1.69 -7.04 4.52
CA LEU A 64 0.95 -7.87 5.47
C LEU A 64 -0.35 -7.19 5.90
N ASP A 65 -0.28 -5.90 6.18
CA ASP A 65 -1.44 -5.11 6.58
C ASP A 65 -2.43 -4.96 5.41
N ALA A 66 -1.93 -4.85 4.17
CA ALA A 66 -2.75 -4.85 2.96
C ALA A 66 -3.48 -6.19 2.75
N LEU A 67 -2.76 -7.31 2.87
CA LEU A 67 -3.32 -8.66 2.74
C LEU A 67 -4.45 -8.91 3.74
N LYS A 68 -4.29 -8.42 4.98
CA LYS A 68 -5.29 -8.58 6.04
C LYS A 68 -6.55 -7.74 5.83
N ARG A 69 -6.40 -6.52 5.28
CA ARG A 69 -7.46 -5.49 5.27
C ARG A 69 -8.08 -5.24 3.89
N TYR A 70 -7.56 -5.85 2.83
CA TYR A 70 -8.08 -5.63 1.49
C TYR A 70 -9.48 -6.22 1.30
N GLU A 71 -10.46 -5.34 1.10
CA GLU A 71 -11.79 -5.73 0.66
C GLU A 71 -11.89 -5.54 -0.87
N PRO A 72 -12.23 -6.58 -1.65
CA PRO A 72 -12.42 -6.46 -3.09
C PRO A 72 -13.50 -5.42 -3.41
N GLN A 73 -13.16 -4.45 -4.26
CA GLN A 73 -14.07 -3.41 -4.71
C GLN A 73 -14.10 -3.34 -6.24
N PRO A 74 -15.24 -2.98 -6.85
CA PRO A 74 -15.29 -2.65 -8.26
C PRO A 74 -14.25 -1.57 -8.57
N ASN A 75 -13.33 -1.85 -9.49
CA ASN A 75 -12.25 -0.96 -9.96
C ASN A 75 -11.02 -0.79 -9.03
N LEU A 76 -10.87 -1.56 -7.95
CA LEU A 76 -9.64 -1.53 -7.14
C LEU A 76 -9.01 -2.91 -7.02
N ASN A 77 -8.02 -3.19 -7.87
CA ASN A 77 -7.20 -4.41 -7.77
C ASN A 77 -6.33 -4.35 -6.50
N PHE A 78 -6.13 -5.51 -5.85
CA PHE A 78 -5.26 -5.71 -4.71
C PHE A 78 -3.87 -5.08 -4.92
N GLU A 79 -3.24 -5.23 -6.09
CA GLU A 79 -1.90 -4.67 -6.33
C GLU A 79 -1.86 -3.15 -6.15
N VAL A 80 -2.93 -2.46 -6.55
CA VAL A 80 -3.06 -0.99 -6.39
C VAL A 80 -3.16 -0.64 -4.91
N TYR A 81 -4.03 -1.35 -4.17
CA TYR A 81 -4.18 -1.17 -2.73
C TYR A 81 -2.87 -1.46 -1.97
N ALA A 82 -2.21 -2.57 -2.29
CA ALA A 82 -0.95 -2.99 -1.68
C ALA A 82 0.16 -1.96 -1.95
N ARG A 83 0.27 -1.43 -3.17
CA ARG A 83 1.27 -0.40 -3.51
C ARG A 83 1.14 0.83 -2.62
N THR A 84 -0.08 1.29 -2.35
CA THR A 84 -0.33 2.43 -1.45
C THR A 84 0.05 2.11 0.00
N ARG A 85 -0.30 0.93 0.50
CA ARG A 85 0.03 0.50 1.88
C ARG A 85 1.53 0.31 2.09
N ILE A 86 2.23 -0.33 1.14
CA ILE A 86 3.68 -0.54 1.17
C ILE A 86 4.41 0.80 1.21
N ARG A 87 4.05 1.75 0.33
CA ARG A 87 4.66 3.08 0.29
C ARG A 87 4.44 3.83 1.61
N GLY A 88 3.22 3.79 2.13
CA GLY A 88 2.89 4.42 3.42
C GLY A 88 3.77 3.91 4.55
N ALA A 89 3.89 2.59 4.69
CA ALA A 89 4.72 1.97 5.72
C ALA A 89 6.19 2.41 5.64
N ILE A 90 6.78 2.41 4.43
CA ILE A 90 8.17 2.85 4.23
C ILE A 90 8.34 4.33 4.56
N TYR A 91 7.43 5.21 4.11
CA TYR A 91 7.53 6.63 4.43
C TYR A 91 7.35 6.92 5.91
N ASP A 92 6.46 6.19 6.58
CA ASP A 92 6.28 6.31 8.03
C ASP A 92 7.56 5.90 8.78
N ALA A 93 8.23 4.84 8.35
CA ALA A 93 9.53 4.45 8.90
C ALA A 93 10.61 5.52 8.69
N CYS A 94 10.74 6.07 7.46
CA CYS A 94 11.69 7.14 7.18
C CYS A 94 11.40 8.42 7.99
N ARG A 95 10.12 8.71 8.30
CA ARG A 95 9.73 9.82 9.18
C ARG A 95 10.13 9.56 10.63
N ARG A 96 9.91 8.35 11.15
CA ARG A 96 10.28 7.98 12.53
C ARG A 96 11.78 8.10 12.79
N ASN A 97 12.59 7.80 11.79
CA ASN A 97 14.04 7.79 11.90
C ASN A 97 14.71 9.13 11.50
N ASP A 98 13.92 10.19 11.25
CA ASP A 98 14.38 11.50 10.77
C ASP A 98 15.26 11.47 9.50
N ILE A 99 15.12 10.42 8.70
CA ILE A 99 15.92 10.16 7.49
C ILE A 99 15.54 11.13 6.35
N LEU A 100 14.40 11.82 6.43
CA LEU A 100 13.89 12.69 5.36
C LEU A 100 14.30 14.16 5.55
N PRO A 101 15.21 14.72 4.73
CA PRO A 101 15.47 16.16 4.72
C PRO A 101 14.21 16.95 4.34
N ARG A 102 14.04 18.15 4.91
CA ARG A 102 12.81 18.97 4.83
C ARG A 102 12.26 19.13 3.41
N ASN A 103 13.12 19.42 2.44
CA ASN A 103 12.72 19.64 1.04
C ASN A 103 12.10 18.37 0.39
N GLN A 104 12.53 17.18 0.81
CA GLN A 104 11.96 15.92 0.31
C GLN A 104 10.64 15.56 1.01
N ARG A 105 10.37 16.07 2.22
CA ARG A 105 9.07 15.90 2.88
C ARG A 105 7.96 16.57 2.06
N ASP A 106 8.22 17.77 1.54
CA ASP A 106 7.26 18.53 0.73
C ASP A 106 7.01 17.86 -0.63
N ASP A 107 8.06 17.36 -1.29
CA ASP A 107 7.94 16.63 -2.55
C ASP A 107 7.18 15.30 -2.40
N LEU A 108 7.37 14.60 -1.28
CA LEU A 108 6.63 13.38 -0.97
C LEU A 108 5.15 13.67 -0.69
N VAL A 109 4.83 14.70 0.08
CA VAL A 109 3.44 15.14 0.31
C VAL A 109 2.79 15.55 -1.00
N ARG A 110 3.53 16.24 -1.88
CA ARG A 110 3.04 16.66 -3.20
C ARG A 110 2.79 15.46 -4.10
N LEU A 111 3.73 14.52 -4.16
CA LEU A 111 3.61 13.30 -4.95
C LEU A 111 2.49 12.39 -4.43
N GLU A 112 2.33 12.27 -3.11
CA GLU A 112 1.22 11.53 -2.49
C GLU A 112 -0.13 12.18 -2.81
N LYS A 113 -0.24 13.52 -2.75
CA LYS A 113 -1.44 14.25 -3.17
C LYS A 113 -1.74 14.06 -4.66
N THR A 114 -0.73 14.15 -5.52
CA THR A 114 -0.90 13.97 -6.97
C THR A 114 -1.26 12.53 -7.31
N THR A 115 -0.63 11.55 -6.67
CA THR A 115 -0.95 10.12 -6.87
C THR A 115 -2.36 9.83 -6.39
N ARG A 116 -2.73 10.30 -5.20
CA ARG A 116 -4.08 10.14 -4.64
C ARG A 116 -5.17 10.85 -5.47
N SER A 117 -4.88 12.03 -5.99
CA SER A 117 -5.79 12.79 -6.87
C SER A 117 -5.98 12.11 -8.23
N LEU A 118 -4.89 11.61 -8.81
CA LEU A 118 -4.93 10.87 -10.07
C LEU A 118 -5.60 9.50 -9.91
N GLU A 119 -5.37 8.81 -8.79
CA GLU A 119 -6.02 7.54 -8.44
C GLU A 119 -7.53 7.72 -8.24
N GLN A 120 -7.96 8.82 -7.59
CA GLN A 120 -9.39 9.14 -7.43
C GLN A 120 -10.08 9.50 -8.75
N THR A 121 -9.37 10.13 -9.68
CA THR A 121 -9.95 10.59 -10.95
C THR A 121 -10.00 9.48 -12.00
N LEU A 122 -9.06 8.53 -11.97
CA LEU A 122 -8.89 7.55 -13.04
C LEU A 122 -9.36 6.13 -12.70
N GLY A 123 -9.51 5.75 -11.43
CA GLY A 123 -9.75 4.35 -11.05
C GLY A 123 -8.63 3.40 -11.52
N ARG A 124 -7.48 3.94 -11.95
CA ARG A 124 -6.28 3.25 -12.42
C ARG A 124 -5.06 4.15 -12.25
N HIS A 125 -3.87 3.56 -12.14
CA HIS A 125 -2.61 4.31 -11.92
C HIS A 125 -2.31 5.25 -13.11
N PRO A 126 -1.82 6.47 -12.87
CA PRO A 126 -1.40 7.38 -13.94
C PRO A 126 -0.23 6.78 -14.74
N LEU A 127 -0.36 6.74 -16.06
CA LEU A 127 0.73 6.42 -16.97
C LEU A 127 1.68 7.61 -17.01
N LYS A 128 2.99 7.35 -16.86
CA LYS A 128 4.00 8.38 -17.07
C LYS A 128 3.93 8.84 -18.53
N SER A 129 3.63 10.12 -18.76
CA SER A 129 3.97 10.74 -20.04
C SER A 129 5.49 10.90 -20.09
N LYS A 130 6.09 10.49 -21.21
CA LYS A 130 7.46 10.82 -21.58
C LYS A 130 7.65 12.33 -21.64
#